data_AF-A0A8H5X3T2-F1
#
_entry.id   AF-A0A8H5X3T2-F1
#
_cell.length_a   1.000
_cell.length_b   1.000
_cell.length_c   1.000
_cell.angle_alpha   90.00
_cell.angle_beta   90.00
_cell.angle_gamma   90.00
#
_symmetry.space_group_name_H-M   'P 1'
#
loop_
_entity.id
_entity.type
_entity.pdbx_description
1 polymer ?
#
loop_
_entity_poly.entity_id
_entity_poly.type
_entity_poly.pdbx_seq_one_letter_code
_entity_poly.pdbx_strand_id
1 'polypeptide(L)'
;MSSAKLYPPNNKAPSSNPLPQFLQTPSGLALLELQGTINLPQGANGDALSAVRVGRLDFPDFVAGAEGSAWMKRVHLYVGQHQRLTGEVKKLPKAMAVVRKRENKVISGSGGETLEQGENLEVVEIVKYKIMFPNRPEPVGTANAT
;
A
#
# COMPACT_ATOMS: atom_id res chain seq x y z
N MET A 1 -2.21 5.40 -32.10
CA MET A 1 -2.68 4.95 -30.77
C MET A 1 -1.45 4.62 -29.95
N SER A 2 -1.32 5.16 -28.73
CA SER A 2 -0.21 4.78 -27.85
C SER A 2 -0.50 3.41 -27.24
N SER A 3 0.45 2.47 -27.32
CA SER A 3 0.35 1.14 -26.72
C SER A 3 1.54 0.90 -25.79
N ALA A 4 1.30 0.17 -24.69
CA ALA A 4 2.33 -0.21 -23.73
C ALA A 4 2.32 -1.72 -23.52
N LYS A 5 3.50 -2.32 -23.36
CA LYS A 5 3.64 -3.76 -23.07
C LYS A 5 3.46 -3.96 -21.56
N LEU A 6 2.68 -4.96 -21.16
CA LEU A 6 2.47 -5.30 -19.75
C LEU A 6 3.10 -6.67 -19.43
N TYR A 7 4.01 -6.67 -18.47
CA TYR A 7 4.73 -7.86 -18.00
C TYR A 7 4.14 -8.38 -16.68
N PRO A 8 4.21 -9.70 -16.42
CA PRO A 8 3.74 -10.31 -15.18
C PRO A 8 4.60 -9.90 -13.96
N PRO A 9 4.16 -10.22 -12.73
CA PRO A 9 4.93 -9.97 -11.53
C PRO A 9 6.30 -10.63 -11.54
N ASN A 10 7.32 -9.86 -11.16
CA ASN A 10 8.65 -10.40 -10.92
C ASN A 10 8.65 -11.02 -9.52
N ASN A 11 8.83 -12.33 -9.43
CA ASN A 11 8.74 -13.13 -8.20
C ASN A 11 9.85 -12.71 -7.20
N LYS A 12 9.64 -11.61 -6.45
CA LYS A 12 10.47 -11.27 -5.30
C LYS A 12 9.99 -12.08 -4.10
N ALA A 13 10.93 -12.69 -3.39
CA ALA A 13 10.64 -13.44 -2.17
C ALA A 13 9.87 -12.56 -1.17
N PRO A 14 8.91 -13.13 -0.42
CA PRO A 14 8.11 -12.38 0.53
C PRO A 14 9.02 -11.73 1.58
N SER A 15 8.97 -10.40 1.69
CA SER A 15 9.60 -9.69 2.79
C SER A 15 8.78 -9.87 4.06
N SER A 16 9.42 -10.15 5.20
CA SER A 16 8.68 -10.29 6.47
C SER A 16 7.99 -8.96 6.82
N ASN A 17 6.67 -8.95 6.93
CA ASN A 17 5.87 -7.74 7.13
C ASN A 17 4.95 -7.92 8.35
N PRO A 18 4.84 -6.92 9.26
CA PRO A 18 3.96 -6.99 10.43
C PRO A 18 2.45 -6.99 10.13
N LEU A 19 2.03 -6.75 8.88
CA LEU A 19 0.61 -6.76 8.51
C LEU A 19 0.01 -8.18 8.61
N PRO A 20 -1.30 -8.32 8.90
CA PRO A 20 -2.01 -9.59 8.83
C PRO A 20 -1.89 -10.27 7.46
N GLN A 21 -1.81 -11.61 7.40
CA GLN A 21 -1.57 -12.37 6.15
C GLN A 21 -2.51 -12.03 4.98
N PHE A 22 -3.77 -11.69 5.24
CA PHE A 22 -4.72 -11.30 4.19
C PHE A 22 -4.43 -9.90 3.60
N LEU A 23 -3.76 -9.05 4.37
CA LEU A 23 -3.24 -7.76 3.95
C LEU A 23 -1.78 -7.86 3.49
N GLN A 24 -1.09 -8.96 3.77
CA GLN A 24 0.22 -9.25 3.21
C GLN A 24 0.05 -9.60 1.74
N THR A 25 0.60 -8.76 0.90
CA THR A 25 0.98 -9.17 -0.43
C THR A 25 2.45 -9.61 -0.40
N PRO A 26 2.94 -10.47 -1.31
CA PRO A 26 4.35 -10.89 -1.34
C PRO A 26 5.33 -9.71 -1.33
N SER A 27 4.95 -8.57 -1.93
CA SER A 27 5.76 -7.35 -1.92
C SER A 27 5.66 -6.52 -0.63
N GLY A 28 4.78 -6.88 0.31
CA GLY A 28 4.50 -6.12 1.52
C GLY A 28 3.67 -4.84 1.28
N LEU A 29 3.00 -4.74 0.13
CA LEU A 29 2.13 -3.62 -0.22
C LEU A 29 0.73 -3.81 0.38
N ALA A 30 0.08 -2.69 0.71
CA ALA A 30 -1.32 -2.68 1.11
C ALA A 30 -2.04 -1.49 0.49
N LEU A 31 -3.33 -1.65 0.22
CA LEU A 31 -4.19 -0.56 -0.24
C LEU A 31 -4.90 0.09 0.95
N LEU A 32 -4.68 1.39 1.10
CA LEU A 32 -5.32 2.25 2.10
C LEU A 32 -6.25 3.23 1.38
N GLU A 33 -7.51 3.27 1.80
CA GLU A 33 -8.53 4.19 1.27
C GLU A 33 -9.00 5.14 2.38
N LEU A 34 -8.92 6.45 2.12
CA LEU A 34 -9.30 7.50 3.06
C LEU A 34 -10.31 8.43 2.40
N GLN A 35 -11.39 8.75 3.12
CA GLN A 35 -12.28 9.83 2.69
C GLN A 35 -11.69 11.19 3.11
N GLY A 36 -10.84 11.74 2.26
CA GLY A 36 -10.18 13.04 2.48
C GLY A 36 -8.74 13.04 1.96
N THR A 37 -7.96 14.02 2.42
CA THR A 37 -6.54 14.17 2.07
C THR A 37 -5.68 14.05 3.33
N ILE A 38 -4.49 13.47 3.18
CA ILE A 38 -3.45 13.54 4.21
C ILE A 38 -2.61 14.79 3.91
N ASN A 39 -2.56 15.70 4.88
CA ASN A 39 -1.63 16.83 4.80
C ASN A 39 -0.25 16.35 5.26
N LEU A 40 0.69 16.28 4.32
CA LEU A 40 2.08 15.96 4.59
C LEU A 40 2.90 17.24 4.74
N PRO A 41 3.91 17.27 5.63
CA PRO A 41 4.82 18.40 5.67
C PRO A 41 5.58 18.51 4.36
N GLN A 42 5.65 19.73 3.84
CA GLN A 42 6.43 20.08 2.66
C GLN A 42 7.82 20.57 3.10
N GLY A 43 8.84 20.19 2.35
CA GLY A 43 10.19 20.74 2.52
C GLY A 43 10.25 22.21 2.14
N ALA A 44 11.39 22.86 2.36
CA ALA A 44 11.60 24.29 2.07
C ALA A 44 11.28 24.68 0.61
N ASN A 45 11.34 23.72 -0.32
CA ASN A 45 11.07 23.91 -1.74
C ASN A 45 9.66 23.47 -2.17
N GLY A 46 8.77 23.11 -1.22
CA GLY A 46 7.43 22.59 -1.52
C GLY A 46 7.37 21.09 -1.83
N ASP A 47 8.53 20.42 -1.91
CA ASP A 47 8.61 18.97 -2.15
C ASP A 47 8.06 18.16 -0.96
N ALA A 48 7.34 17.08 -1.24
CA ALA A 48 6.89 16.16 -0.20
C ALA A 48 8.10 15.49 0.47
N LEU A 49 8.22 15.60 1.79
CA LEU A 49 9.29 14.94 2.54
C LEU A 49 9.07 13.42 2.52
N SER A 50 9.98 12.69 1.85
CA SER A 50 9.85 11.25 1.56
C SER A 50 9.98 10.32 2.77
N ALA A 51 10.43 10.82 3.92
CA ALA A 51 10.73 10.01 5.11
C ALA A 51 9.83 10.31 6.32
N VAL A 52 8.73 11.07 6.15
CA VAL A 52 7.91 11.46 7.29
C VAL A 52 6.92 10.37 7.66
N ARG A 53 7.00 9.91 8.91
CA ARG A 53 5.98 9.05 9.51
C ARG A 53 4.66 9.82 9.60
N VAL A 54 3.68 9.41 8.79
CA VAL A 54 2.31 9.97 8.83
C VAL A 54 1.57 9.56 10.10
N GLY A 55 1.74 8.30 10.52
CA GLY A 55 0.89 7.70 11.54
C GLY A 55 1.19 6.24 11.81
N ARG A 56 0.24 5.56 12.45
CA ARG A 56 0.29 4.13 12.78
C ARG A 56 -1.06 3.46 12.56
N LEU A 57 -1.04 2.24 12.04
CA LEU A 57 -2.20 1.36 11.95
C LEU A 57 -2.21 0.38 13.12
N ASP A 58 -3.37 0.27 13.78
CA ASP A 58 -3.62 -0.68 14.85
C ASP A 58 -4.76 -1.61 14.46
N PHE A 59 -4.54 -2.90 14.68
CA PHE A 59 -5.50 -3.99 14.46
C PHE A 59 -5.85 -4.61 15.82
N PRO A 60 -6.68 -3.95 16.64
CA PRO A 60 -6.87 -4.31 18.05
C PRO A 60 -7.44 -5.72 18.25
N ASP A 61 -8.23 -6.18 17.27
CA ASP A 61 -8.92 -7.47 17.33
C ASP A 61 -8.14 -8.58 16.59
N PHE A 62 -6.97 -8.28 16.00
CA PHE A 62 -6.18 -9.27 15.28
C PHE A 62 -5.33 -10.10 16.24
N VAL A 63 -5.52 -11.42 16.21
CA VAL A 63 -4.73 -12.40 16.97
C VAL A 63 -4.09 -13.35 15.97
N ALA A 64 -2.76 -13.46 16.01
CA ALA A 64 -2.03 -14.36 15.13
C ALA A 64 -2.45 -15.82 15.35
N GLY A 65 -2.80 -16.53 14.28
CA GLY A 65 -3.23 -17.93 14.33
C GLY A 65 -4.71 -18.14 14.67
N ALA A 66 -5.46 -17.09 15.02
CA ALA A 66 -6.91 -17.19 15.17
C ALA A 66 -7.59 -17.27 13.79
N GLU A 67 -8.57 -18.16 13.65
CA GLU A 67 -9.33 -18.28 12.40
C GLU A 67 -10.45 -17.22 12.30
N GLY A 68 -10.77 -16.85 11.06
CA GLY A 68 -11.90 -15.99 10.74
C GLY A 68 -11.54 -14.53 10.43
N SER A 69 -12.59 -13.75 10.10
CA SER A 69 -12.48 -12.37 9.64
C SER A 69 -13.09 -11.35 10.62
N ALA A 70 -13.36 -11.75 11.87
CA ALA A 70 -13.96 -10.87 12.86
C ALA A 70 -13.08 -9.64 13.14
N TRP A 71 -11.76 -9.84 13.17
CA TRP A 71 -10.77 -8.78 13.37
C TRP A 71 -10.80 -7.69 12.29
N MET A 72 -11.31 -8.01 11.10
CA MET A 72 -11.38 -7.07 9.98
C MET A 72 -12.37 -5.93 10.22
N LYS A 73 -13.29 -6.07 11.19
CA LYS A 73 -14.35 -5.09 11.46
C LYS A 73 -13.84 -3.79 12.08
N ARG A 74 -12.61 -3.77 12.59
CA ARG A 74 -12.07 -2.61 13.29
C ARG A 74 -10.58 -2.47 13.08
N VAL A 75 -10.20 -1.34 12.50
CA VAL A 75 -8.84 -0.87 12.34
C VAL A 75 -8.79 0.58 12.79
N HIS A 76 -7.74 0.96 13.50
CA HIS A 76 -7.50 2.36 13.86
C HIS A 76 -6.28 2.89 13.09
N LEU A 77 -6.44 4.05 12.46
CA LEU A 77 -5.32 4.83 11.92
C LEU A 77 -5.14 6.05 12.82
N TYR A 78 -4.00 6.12 13.49
CA TYR A 78 -3.59 7.30 14.25
C TYR A 78 -2.72 8.18 13.37
N VAL A 79 -3.12 9.44 13.19
CA VAL A 79 -2.39 10.44 12.38
C VAL A 79 -1.87 11.52 13.32
N GLY A 80 -0.55 11.73 13.33
CA GLY A 80 0.10 12.61 14.31
C GLY A 80 -0.21 12.20 15.75
N GLN A 81 -0.38 13.19 16.65
CA GLN A 81 -0.64 12.96 18.08
C GLN A 81 -2.12 13.12 18.48
N HIS A 82 -2.97 13.60 17.58
CA HIS A 82 -4.30 14.13 17.97
C HIS A 82 -5.46 13.63 17.11
N GLN A 83 -5.21 12.81 16.09
CA GLN A 83 -6.26 12.32 15.21
C GLN A 83 -6.30 10.79 15.18
N ARG A 84 -7.50 10.24 15.26
CA ARG A 84 -7.78 8.83 15.03
C ARG A 84 -8.87 8.67 14.00
N LEU A 85 -8.64 7.82 13.02
CA LEU A 85 -9.69 7.34 12.13
C LEU A 85 -10.04 5.90 12.52
N THR A 86 -11.33 5.60 12.52
CA THR A 86 -11.83 4.23 12.71
C THR A 86 -12.32 3.71 11.37
N GLY A 87 -11.83 2.54 11.01
CA GLY A 87 -12.08 1.91 9.73
C GLY A 87 -12.16 0.40 9.85
N GLU A 88 -12.11 -0.27 8.70
CA GLU A 88 -12.26 -1.72 8.58
C GLU A 88 -11.45 -2.24 7.40
N VAL A 89 -11.13 -3.53 7.42
CA VAL A 89 -10.58 -4.24 6.26
C VAL A 89 -11.74 -4.80 5.44
N LYS A 90 -11.77 -4.47 4.15
CA LYS A 90 -12.75 -5.02 3.21
C LYS A 90 -12.09 -5.81 2.10
N LYS A 91 -12.70 -6.95 1.77
CA LYS A 91 -12.40 -7.66 0.52
C LYS A 91 -12.92 -6.85 -0.66
N LEU A 92 -12.09 -6.69 -1.68
CA LEU A 92 -12.48 -6.01 -2.91
C LEU A 92 -13.41 -6.92 -3.74
N PRO A 93 -14.51 -6.39 -4.33
CA PRO A 93 -15.35 -7.17 -5.24
C PRO A 93 -14.60 -7.69 -6.47
N LYS A 94 -13.58 -6.94 -6.90
CA LYS A 94 -12.66 -7.30 -7.98
C LYS A 94 -11.23 -7.05 -7.52
N ALA A 95 -10.33 -8.00 -7.79
CA ALA A 95 -8.91 -7.80 -7.49
C ALA A 95 -8.35 -6.64 -8.32
N MET A 96 -7.44 -5.87 -7.73
CA MET A 96 -6.79 -4.73 -8.37
C MET A 96 -5.32 -5.03 -8.62
N ALA A 97 -4.85 -4.81 -9.85
CA ALA A 97 -3.43 -4.90 -10.18
C ALA A 97 -2.76 -3.54 -9.92
N VAL A 98 -1.69 -3.54 -9.11
CA VAL A 98 -0.77 -2.42 -9.00
C VAL A 98 0.27 -2.59 -10.11
N VAL A 99 0.43 -1.59 -10.96
CA VAL A 99 1.39 -1.61 -12.07
C VAL A 99 2.39 -0.48 -11.92
N ARG A 100 3.63 -0.69 -12.36
CA ARG A 100 4.65 0.36 -12.44
C ARG A 100 5.36 0.34 -13.78
N LYS A 101 5.96 1.46 -14.15
CA LYS A 101 6.87 1.52 -15.29
C LYS A 101 8.13 0.72 -14.95
N ARG A 102 8.51 -0.18 -15.85
CA ARG A 102 9.73 -1.00 -15.76
C ARG A 102 10.86 -0.28 -16.49
N GLU A 103 12.08 -0.41 -15.97
CA GLU A 103 13.28 0.02 -16.69
C GLU A 103 13.53 -0.86 -17.92
N ASN A 104 13.80 -0.22 -19.04
CA ASN A 104 14.12 -0.90 -20.29
C ASN A 104 15.47 -1.64 -20.14
N LYS A 105 15.45 -2.94 -20.41
CA LYS A 105 16.66 -3.77 -20.30
C LYS A 105 17.43 -3.80 -21.62
N VAL A 106 18.73 -4.05 -21.52
CA VAL A 106 19.54 -4.46 -22.68
C VAL A 106 19.23 -5.92 -22.97
N ILE A 107 18.80 -6.22 -24.20
CA ILE A 107 18.60 -7.57 -24.71
C ILE A 107 19.84 -7.92 -25.54
N SER A 108 20.60 -8.92 -25.11
CA SER A 108 21.74 -9.44 -25.86
C SER A 108 21.28 -10.66 -26.68
N GLY A 109 21.36 -10.56 -28.01
CA GLY A 109 21.06 -11.66 -28.93
C GLY A 109 22.24 -11.97 -29.85
N SER A 110 22.07 -12.94 -30.75
CA SER A 110 23.09 -13.32 -31.75
C SER A 110 23.46 -12.20 -32.72
N GLY A 111 22.66 -11.13 -32.78
CA GLY A 111 22.90 -9.93 -33.61
C GLY A 111 23.43 -8.71 -32.84
N GLY A 112 23.86 -8.86 -31.59
CA GLY A 112 24.36 -7.77 -30.75
C GLY A 112 23.40 -7.36 -29.62
N GLU A 113 23.76 -6.30 -28.90
CA GLU A 113 22.98 -5.73 -27.80
C GLU A 113 21.97 -4.71 -28.34
N THR A 114 20.70 -4.86 -27.94
CA THR A 114 19.66 -3.89 -28.27
C THR A 114 18.91 -3.48 -27.00
N LEU A 115 18.73 -2.17 -26.80
CA LEU A 115 17.91 -1.66 -25.70
C LEU A 115 16.43 -1.93 -26.00
N GLU A 116 15.71 -2.48 -25.01
CA GLU A 116 14.25 -2.50 -25.04
C GLU A 116 13.74 -1.08 -25.31
N GLN A 117 12.86 -0.94 -26.31
CA GLN A 117 12.22 0.33 -26.62
C GLN A 117 10.73 0.28 -26.27
N GLY A 118 10.16 1.46 -26.03
CA GLY A 118 8.74 1.66 -25.75
C GLY A 118 8.39 1.78 -24.27
N GLU A 119 7.08 1.96 -24.02
CA GLU A 119 6.50 2.00 -22.69
C GLU A 119 6.27 0.57 -22.17
N ASN A 120 7.09 0.17 -21.21
CA ASN A 120 7.05 -1.14 -20.58
C ASN A 120 6.51 -1.00 -19.15
N LEU A 121 5.40 -1.67 -18.86
CA LEU A 121 4.77 -1.72 -17.54
C LEU A 121 4.92 -3.12 -16.95
N GLU A 122 5.09 -3.23 -15.65
CA GLU A 122 5.07 -4.50 -14.94
C GLU A 122 4.02 -4.50 -13.84
N VAL A 123 3.31 -5.61 -13.69
CA VAL A 123 2.45 -5.85 -12.54
C VAL A 123 3.36 -6.00 -11.32
N VAL A 124 3.19 -5.14 -10.32
CA VAL A 124 3.90 -5.24 -9.05
C VAL A 124 3.17 -6.18 -8.11
N GLU A 125 1.84 -6.10 -8.09
CA GLU A 125 1.04 -6.81 -7.10
C GLU A 125 -0.43 -6.96 -7.50
N ILE A 126 -1.10 -7.99 -6.98
CA ILE A 126 -2.55 -8.14 -7.08
C ILE A 126 -3.18 -8.01 -5.70
N VAL A 127 -3.82 -6.87 -5.45
CA VAL A 127 -4.47 -6.54 -4.19
C VAL A 127 -5.91 -7.08 -4.18
N LYS A 128 -6.26 -7.82 -3.12
CA LYS A 128 -7.59 -8.41 -2.92
C LYS A 128 -8.36 -7.80 -1.75
N TYR A 129 -7.68 -7.03 -0.90
CA TYR A 129 -8.23 -6.41 0.30
C TYR A 129 -7.78 -4.96 0.38
N LYS A 130 -8.62 -4.10 0.95
CA LYS A 130 -8.27 -2.71 1.30
C LYS A 130 -8.53 -2.44 2.77
N ILE A 131 -7.77 -1.54 3.35
CA ILE A 131 -8.07 -0.92 4.64
C ILE A 131 -8.79 0.38 4.31
N MET A 132 -10.03 0.56 4.78
CA MET A 132 -10.83 1.73 4.46
C MET A 132 -11.26 2.51 5.71
N PHE A 133 -11.17 3.82 5.62
CA PHE A 133 -11.62 4.77 6.65
C PHE A 133 -12.65 5.71 6.02
N PRO A 134 -13.96 5.37 6.10
CA PRO A 134 -15.02 6.15 5.46
C PRO A 134 -15.38 7.42 6.25
N ASN A 135 -15.09 7.46 7.55
CA ASN A 135 -15.50 8.54 8.42
C ASN A 135 -14.41 9.60 8.58
N ARG A 136 -14.83 10.81 8.94
CA ARG A 136 -13.90 11.90 9.28
C ARG A 136 -13.07 11.53 10.53
N PRO A 137 -11.85 12.06 10.67
CA PRO A 137 -11.03 11.83 11.86
C PRO A 137 -11.71 12.34 13.14
N GLU A 138 -11.57 11.57 14.21
CA GLU A 138 -11.96 11.94 15.56
C GLU A 138 -10.77 12.56 16.30
N PRO A 139 -10.95 13.64 17.07
CA PRO A 139 -9.94 14.13 18.00
C PRO A 139 -9.66 13.06 19.07
N VAL A 140 -8.39 12.83 19.39
CA VAL A 140 -8.00 12.04 20.57
C VAL A 140 -7.39 12.95 21.63
N GLY A 141 -7.92 12.86 22.85
CA GLY A 141 -7.32 13.53 24.01
C GLY A 141 -5.99 12.89 24.41
N THR A 142 -5.12 13.65 25.07
CA THR A 142 -3.78 13.23 25.52
C THR A 142 -3.76 12.13 26.58
N ALA A 143 -4.91 11.58 26.97
CA ALA A 143 -5.05 10.64 28.09
C ALA A 143 -4.40 9.26 27.87
N ASN A 144 -4.05 8.90 26.63
CA ASN A 144 -3.41 7.62 26.30
C ASN A 144 -2.02 7.80 25.63
N ALA A 145 -1.38 8.96 25.81
CA ALA A 145 0.01 9.17 25.39
C ALA A 145 0.95 8.69 26.51
N THR A 146 1.19 7.37 26.57
CA THR A 146 2.26 6.75 27.35
C THR A 146 3.13 5.92 26.45
#